data_AF-A0A182YSY3-F1
#
_entry.id   AF-A0A182YSY3-F1
#
_cell.length_a   1.000
_cell.length_b   1.000
_cell.length_c   1.000
_cell.angle_alpha   90.00
_cell.angle_beta   90.00
_cell.angle_gamma   90.00
#
_symmetry.space_group_name_H-M   'P 1'
#
loop_
_entity.id
_entity.type
_entity.pdbx_description
1 polymer ?
#
loop_
_entity_poly.entity_id
_entity_poly.type
_entity_poly.pdbx_seq_one_letter_code
_entity_poly.pdbx_strand_id
1 'polypeptide(L)'
;MYKLPHAQVNEAFEVLKRRTSTNPNQRLPKVEILRNAIEYIDSLQALLDETPPLHQSSDILTNGTNAALSTPQDYMVRPAATN
;
A
#
# COMPACT_ATOMS: atom_id res chain seq x y z
N MET A 1 37.38 -9.01 -1.61
CA MET A 1 36.64 -8.52 -0.42
C MET A 1 35.90 -7.24 -0.82
N TYR A 2 34.62 -7.34 -1.19
CA TYR A 2 33.84 -6.17 -1.63
C TYR A 2 33.42 -5.35 -0.41
N LYS A 3 34.27 -4.42 0.04
CA LYS A 3 33.79 -3.29 0.83
C LYS A 3 33.09 -2.34 -0.14
N LEU A 4 31.77 -2.23 -0.04
CA LEU A 4 31.08 -1.03 -0.51
C LEU A 4 31.87 0.18 0.05
N PRO A 5 32.27 1.14 -0.79
CA PRO A 5 33.09 2.25 -0.32
C PRO A 5 32.33 2.94 0.80
N HIS A 6 33.03 3.19 1.92
CA HIS A 6 32.44 3.77 3.13
C HIS A 6 31.61 5.04 2.84
N ALA A 7 31.93 5.74 1.74
CA ALA A 7 31.16 6.85 1.21
C ALA A 7 29.71 6.49 0.80
N GLN A 8 29.49 5.41 0.05
CA GLN A 8 28.15 4.99 -0.38
C GLN A 8 27.28 4.59 0.81
N VAL A 9 27.86 3.93 1.81
CA VAL A 9 27.14 3.58 3.05
C VAL A 9 26.70 4.87 3.75
N ASN A 10 27.60 5.85 3.90
CA ASN A 10 27.25 7.10 4.55
C ASN A 10 26.21 7.91 3.77
N GLU A 11 26.27 7.91 2.43
CA GLU A 11 25.25 8.54 1.58
C GLU A 11 23.87 7.88 1.78
N ALA A 12 23.82 6.54 1.83
CA ALA A 12 22.59 5.83 2.12
C ALA A 12 22.02 6.20 3.51
N PHE A 13 22.87 6.34 4.53
CA PHE A 13 22.45 6.82 5.85
C PHE A 13 21.90 8.25 5.81
N GLU A 14 22.50 9.14 5.01
CA GLU A 14 21.98 10.51 4.84
C GLU A 14 20.64 10.54 4.12
N VAL A 15 20.44 9.72 3.09
CA VAL A 15 19.15 9.55 2.41
C VAL A 15 18.08 9.06 3.39
N LEU A 16 18.41 8.03 4.17
CA LEU A 16 17.49 7.44 5.14
C LEU A 16 17.09 8.47 6.21
N LYS A 17 18.08 9.15 6.80
CA LYS A 17 17.86 10.21 7.80
C LYS A 17 16.94 11.32 7.28
N ARG A 18 17.09 11.74 6.01
CA ARG A 18 16.21 12.77 5.43
C ARG A 18 14.74 12.34 5.35
N ARG A 19 14.46 11.04 5.26
CA ARG A 19 13.09 10.52 5.18
C ARG A 19 12.46 10.26 6.54
N THR A 20 13.27 9.95 7.55
CA THR A 20 12.78 9.40 8.82
C THR A 20 13.04 10.31 10.02
N SER A 21 13.97 11.27 9.92
CA SER A 21 14.26 12.21 11.02
C SER A 21 13.38 13.46 10.94
N THR A 22 12.83 13.88 12.07
CA THR A 22 12.15 15.18 12.25
C THR A 22 13.07 16.38 12.07
N ASN A 23 14.37 16.23 12.34
CA ASN A 23 15.38 17.25 12.07
C ASN A 23 16.56 16.66 11.27
N PRO A 24 16.55 16.75 9.93
CA PRO A 24 17.60 16.21 9.07
C PRO A 24 18.98 16.86 9.27
N ASN A 25 19.03 18.08 9.81
CA ASN A 25 20.28 18.82 10.04
C ASN A 25 21.01 18.34 11.31
N GLN A 26 20.31 17.62 12.21
CA GLN A 26 20.92 17.04 13.40
C GLN A 26 21.83 15.87 13.03
N ARG A 27 23.02 15.82 13.65
CA ARG A 27 23.88 14.63 13.56
C ARG A 27 23.33 13.54 14.47
N LEU A 28 23.00 12.40 13.88
CA LEU A 28 22.50 11.22 14.57
C LEU A 28 23.48 10.05 14.40
N PRO A 29 23.64 9.20 15.43
CA PRO A 29 24.45 7.99 15.28
C PRO A 29 23.74 6.99 14.34
N LYS A 30 24.51 6.13 13.66
CA LYS A 30 23.95 5.17 12.68
C LYS A 30 22.84 4.30 13.26
N VAL A 31 22.99 3.86 14.51
CA VAL A 31 21.98 3.07 15.22
C VAL A 31 20.65 3.81 15.36
N GLU A 32 20.68 5.12 15.59
CA GLU A 32 19.47 5.92 15.77
C GLU A 32 18.76 6.15 14.45
N ILE A 33 19.51 6.38 13.37
CA ILE A 33 18.94 6.48 12.02
C ILE A 33 18.20 5.17 11.65
N LEU A 34 18.73 4.02 12.07
CA LEU A 34 18.07 2.73 11.87
C LEU A 34 16.81 2.57 12.73
N ARG A 35 16.83 3.01 14.00
CA ARG A 35 15.63 2.99 14.87
C ARG A 35 14.51 3.83 14.28
N ASN A 36 14.82 5.07 13.90
CA ASN A 36 13.85 5.97 13.27
C ASN A 36 13.28 5.37 11.98
N ALA A 37 14.08 4.61 11.22
CA ALA A 37 13.59 3.95 10.02
C ALA A 37 12.61 2.82 10.30
N ILE A 38 12.85 2.02 11.34
CA ILE A 38 11.94 0.95 11.77
C ILE A 38 10.61 1.57 12.23
N GLU A 39 10.67 2.55 13.13
CA GLU A 39 9.47 3.24 13.63
C GLU A 39 8.66 3.90 12.51
N TYR A 40 9.35 4.50 11.52
CA TYR A 40 8.68 5.11 10.39
C TYR A 40 7.94 4.06 9.54
N ILE A 41 8.55 2.91 9.25
CA ILE A 41 7.90 1.82 8.52
C ILE A 41 6.68 1.32 9.28
N ASP A 42 6.79 1.10 10.59
CA ASP A 42 5.67 0.64 11.43
C ASP A 42 4.51 1.64 11.41
N SER A 43 4.82 2.95 11.49
CA SER A 43 3.81 4.00 11.42
C SER A 43 3.09 4.06 10.06
N LEU A 44 3.83 3.85 8.96
CA LEU A 44 3.26 3.80 7.62
C LEU A 44 2.38 2.56 7.43
N GLN A 45 2.78 1.42 7.98
CA GLN A 45 1.99 0.19 7.91
C GLN A 45 0.66 0.36 8.65
N ALA A 46 0.70 0.92 9.86
CA ALA A 46 -0.52 1.21 10.63
C ALA A 46 -1.48 2.14 9.86
N LEU A 47 -0.95 3.17 9.17
CA LEU A 47 -1.79 4.06 8.35
C LEU A 47 -2.42 3.34 7.15
N LEU A 48 -1.71 2.40 6.52
CA LEU A 48 -2.24 1.63 5.40
C LEU A 48 -3.31 0.63 5.84
N ASP A 49 -3.13 -0.02 7.00
CA ASP A 49 -4.09 -0.99 7.52
C ASP A 49 -5.41 -0.34 7.96
N GLU A 50 -5.35 0.90 8.49
CA GLU A 50 -6.53 1.69 8.84
C GLU A 50 -7.21 2.34 7.62
N THR A 51 -6.54 2.38 6.46
CA THR A 51 -7.14 2.86 5.23
C THR A 51 -7.98 1.72 4.65
N PRO A 52 -9.34 1.82 4.64
CA PRO A 52 -10.15 0.79 4.03
C PRO A 52 -9.70 0.62 2.57
N PRO A 53 -9.57 -0.62 2.06
CA PRO A 53 -9.11 -0.83 0.70
C PRO A 53 -10.04 -0.05 -0.21
N LEU A 54 -9.53 1.01 -0.84
CA LEU A 54 -10.19 1.63 -1.97
C LEU A 54 -10.35 0.50 -2.96
N HIS A 55 -11.57 0.01 -3.08
CA HIS A 55 -11.98 -1.13 -3.87
C HIS A 55 -11.34 -0.99 -5.25
N GLN A 56 -10.19 -1.64 -5.46
CA GLN A 56 -9.49 -1.59 -6.72
C GLN A 56 -10.28 -2.51 -7.65
N SER A 57 -11.28 -1.92 -8.29
CA SER A 57 -12.02 -2.52 -9.39
C SER A 57 -11.07 -2.69 -10.59
N SER A 58 -10.27 -3.74 -10.55
CA SER A 58 -9.47 -4.28 -11.65
C SER A 58 -9.26 -5.74 -11.24
N ASP A 59 -10.03 -6.69 -11.77
CA ASP A 59 -9.83 -7.18 -13.13
C ASP A 59 -11.14 -7.37 -13.92
N ILE A 60 -11.42 -6.42 -14.81
CA ILE A 60 -12.00 -6.76 -16.11
C ILE A 60 -10.79 -7.02 -17.01
N LEU A 61 -10.57 -8.27 -17.43
CA LEU A 61 -10.32 -8.69 -18.81
C LEU A 61 -9.92 -10.19 -18.90
N THR A 62 -10.77 -10.93 -19.63
CA THR A 62 -10.40 -11.99 -20.59
C THR A 62 -10.03 -13.38 -20.06
N ASN A 63 -11.05 -14.24 -19.94
CA ASN A 63 -10.92 -15.61 -20.46
C ASN A 63 -12.14 -15.91 -21.33
N GLY A 64 -11.93 -15.88 -22.65
CA GLY A 64 -12.98 -16.08 -23.63
C GLY A 64 -13.43 -17.54 -23.70
N THR A 65 -14.67 -17.81 -23.33
CA THR A 65 -15.56 -18.77 -24.02
C THR A 65 -17.00 -18.32 -23.83
N ASN A 66 -17.73 -18.21 -24.94
CA ASN A 66 -19.07 -17.63 -25.03
C ASN A 66 -20.11 -18.43 -24.23
N ALA A 67 -20.87 -17.77 -23.36
CA ALA A 67 -22.21 -18.21 -23.00
C ALA A 67 -23.05 -17.02 -22.49
N ALA A 68 -23.97 -16.60 -23.35
CA ALA A 68 -25.28 -16.06 -23.03
C ALA A 68 -25.39 -15.00 -21.92
N LEU A 69 -25.71 -13.78 -22.38
CA LEU A 69 -26.87 -13.02 -21.91
C LEU A 69 -27.74 -13.81 -20.90
N SER A 70 -27.67 -13.45 -19.63
CA SER A 70 -28.67 -13.84 -18.63
C SER A 70 -28.80 -12.71 -17.63
N THR A 71 -29.75 -11.83 -17.94
CA THR A 71 -30.41 -10.99 -16.95
C THR A 71 -30.89 -11.86 -15.78
N PRO A 72 -30.69 -11.46 -14.51
CA PRO A 72 -31.45 -12.02 -13.41
C PRO A 72 -32.88 -11.49 -13.49
N GLN A 73 -33.68 -12.21 -14.25
CA GLN A 73 -35.13 -12.14 -14.25
C GLN A 73 -35.61 -12.62 -12.87
N ASP A 74 -35.75 -11.68 -11.92
CA ASP A 74 -36.34 -11.90 -10.59
C ASP A 74 -37.87 -12.07 -10.74
N TYR A 75 -38.28 -13.16 -11.38
CA TYR A 75 -39.64 -13.64 -11.37
C TYR A 75 -39.86 -14.44 -10.09
N MET A 76 -40.33 -13.80 -8.99
CA MET A 76 -41.29 -14.39 -8.02
C MET A 76 -41.90 -13.35 -7.04
N VAL A 77 -42.09 -12.07 -7.42
CA VAL A 77 -42.90 -11.13 -6.62
C VAL A 77 -44.26 -10.83 -7.29
N ARG A 78 -45.24 -11.64 -6.87
CA ARG A 78 -46.72 -11.54 -6.88
C ARG A 78 -47.36 -10.30 -7.55
N PRO A 79 -48.38 -10.47 -8.42
CA PRO A 79 -49.31 -9.38 -8.71
C PRO A 79 -50.29 -9.22 -7.52
N ALA A 80 -50.25 -8.05 -6.86
CA ALA A 80 -51.38 -7.59 -6.05
C ALA A 80 -52.34 -6.85 -6.99
N ALA A 81 -53.56 -7.37 -7.08
CA ALA A 81 -54.67 -6.71 -7.77
C ALA A 81 -54.97 -5.34 -7.14
N THR A 82 -55.16 -4.31 -7.97
CA THR A 82 -55.81 -3.07 -7.54
C THR A 82 -56.69 -2.51 -8.66
N ASN A 83 -58.00 -2.55 -8.35
CA ASN A 83 -59.16 -1.83 -8.90
C ASN A 83 -59.29 -1.62 -10.41
#